data_AF-A0A7X8XYV8-F1
#
_entry.id   AF-A0A7X8XYV8-F1
#
_cell.length_a   1.000
_cell.length_b   1.000
_cell.length_c   1.000
_cell.angle_alpha   90.00
_cell.angle_beta   90.00
_cell.angle_gamma   90.00
#
_symmetry.space_group_name_H-M   'P 1'
#
loop_
_entity.id
_entity.type
_entity.pdbx_description
1 polymer ?
#
loop_
_entity_poly.entity_id
_entity_poly.type
_entity_poly.pdbx_seq_one_letter_code
_entity_poly.pdbx_strand_id
1 'polypeptide(L)'
;MSLSEKELWEVISINPEKWKEDEYGYDIEGFWVVAIYQEYSIWYNDIEEGFNISEYNGVDKVLNYASEQDELQWTLGKLIKLI
;
A
#
# COMPACT_ATOMS: atom_id res chain seq x y z
N MET A 1 6.12 -6.01 -15.08
CA MET A 1 7.01 -5.31 -14.14
C MET A 1 8.34 -4.99 -14.82
N SER A 2 8.73 -3.71 -14.84
CA SER A 2 10.01 -3.21 -15.38
C SER A 2 11.19 -3.53 -14.45
N LEU A 3 12.44 -3.29 -14.89
CA LEU A 3 13.62 -3.49 -14.04
C LEU A 3 13.59 -2.56 -12.83
N SER A 4 13.29 -1.28 -13.04
CA SER A 4 13.22 -0.28 -11.97
C SER A 4 12.12 -0.57 -10.96
N GLU A 5 10.95 -1.08 -11.40
CA GLU A 5 9.89 -1.53 -10.47
C GLU A 5 10.35 -2.71 -9.60
N LYS A 6 11.11 -3.66 -10.16
CA LYS A 6 11.64 -4.81 -9.41
C LYS A 6 12.69 -4.39 -8.39
N GLU A 7 13.66 -3.57 -8.80
CA GLU A 7 14.71 -3.04 -7.93
C GLU A 7 14.11 -2.22 -6.79
N LEU A 8 13.09 -1.42 -7.07
CA LEU A 8 12.36 -0.69 -6.04
C LEU A 8 11.69 -1.66 -5.06
N TRP A 9 10.92 -2.63 -5.56
CA TRP A 9 10.20 -3.60 -4.74
C TRP A 9 11.13 -4.38 -3.79
N GLU A 10 12.29 -4.81 -4.27
CA GLU A 10 13.30 -5.51 -3.46
C GLU A 10 13.78 -4.69 -2.25
N VAL A 11 13.74 -3.36 -2.35
CA VAL A 11 14.22 -2.45 -1.29
C VAL A 11 13.10 -2.04 -0.33
N ILE A 12 11.88 -1.85 -0.83
CA ILE A 12 10.79 -1.24 -0.05
C ILE A 12 9.80 -2.24 0.55
N SER A 13 9.81 -3.47 0.04
CA SER A 13 8.88 -4.50 0.51
C SER A 13 9.16 -4.88 1.97
N ILE A 14 8.08 -5.15 2.70
CA ILE A 14 8.11 -5.63 4.08
C ILE A 14 7.35 -6.94 4.17
N ASN A 15 7.48 -7.63 5.30
CA ASN A 15 6.54 -8.70 5.60
C ASN A 15 5.13 -8.10 5.71
N PRO A 16 4.12 -8.65 5.00
CA PRO A 16 2.77 -8.11 5.04
C PRO A 16 2.24 -7.98 6.47
N GLU A 17 1.75 -6.78 6.80
CA GLU A 17 1.17 -6.47 8.11
C GLU A 17 -0.22 -5.86 7.92
N LYS A 18 -1.20 -6.29 8.71
CA LYS A 18 -2.55 -5.74 8.65
C LYS A 18 -2.62 -4.44 9.47
N TRP A 19 -2.94 -3.32 8.82
CA TRP A 19 -3.11 -2.01 9.44
C TRP A 19 -4.59 -1.68 9.52
N LYS A 20 -4.99 -0.93 10.55
CA LYS A 20 -6.41 -0.60 10.77
C LYS A 20 -6.92 0.38 9.74
N GLU A 21 -8.22 0.30 9.48
CA GLU A 21 -8.97 1.22 8.65
C GLU A 21 -9.92 2.00 9.58
N ASP A 22 -9.93 3.33 9.47
CA ASP A 22 -10.64 4.20 10.42
C ASP A 22 -11.97 4.77 9.88
N GLU A 23 -12.26 4.71 8.57
CA GLU A 23 -13.49 5.27 7.97
C GLU A 23 -14.73 4.37 8.14
N TYR A 24 -14.61 3.04 8.01
CA TYR A 24 -15.75 2.13 7.91
C TYR A 24 -16.00 1.23 9.13
N GLY A 25 -15.27 1.45 10.23
CA GLY A 25 -15.63 0.91 11.56
C GLY A 25 -15.34 -0.58 11.75
N TYR A 26 -15.74 -1.09 12.94
CA TYR A 26 -15.30 -2.36 13.54
C TYR A 26 -15.44 -3.66 12.72
N ASP A 27 -16.19 -3.64 11.62
CA ASP A 27 -16.42 -4.83 10.77
C ASP A 27 -15.33 -5.03 9.71
N ILE A 28 -14.53 -4.00 9.41
CA ILE A 28 -13.36 -4.13 8.53
C ILE A 28 -12.12 -4.27 9.41
N GLU A 29 -11.45 -5.43 9.34
CA GLU A 29 -10.23 -5.71 10.12
C GLU A 29 -9.00 -4.90 9.65
N GLY A 30 -9.17 -4.07 8.62
CA GLY A 30 -8.12 -3.29 7.98
C GLY A 30 -7.51 -3.97 6.75
N PHE A 31 -6.42 -3.39 6.23
CA PHE A 31 -5.80 -3.80 4.97
C PHE A 31 -4.34 -4.24 5.13
N TRP A 32 -3.84 -5.01 4.17
CA TRP A 32 -2.49 -5.57 4.21
C TRP A 32 -1.46 -4.59 3.66
N VAL A 33 -0.68 -3.96 4.52
CA VAL A 33 0.48 -3.16 4.10
C VAL A 33 1.64 -4.08 3.74
N VAL A 34 2.18 -3.89 2.54
CA VAL A 34 3.21 -4.76 1.95
C VAL A 34 4.51 -4.03 1.62
N ALA A 35 4.49 -2.70 1.60
CA ALA A 35 5.71 -1.89 1.46
C ALA A 35 5.55 -0.53 2.12
N ILE A 36 6.67 0.03 2.57
CA ILE A 36 6.79 1.38 3.10
C ILE A 36 8.01 2.03 2.48
N TYR A 37 7.85 3.22 1.93
CA TYR A 37 8.94 3.99 1.35
C TYR A 37 8.77 5.48 1.62
N GLN A 38 9.71 6.05 2.37
CA GLN A 38 9.64 7.45 2.83
C GLN A 38 8.31 7.74 3.53
N GLU A 39 7.53 8.66 2.99
CA GLU A 39 6.20 9.07 3.46
C GLU A 39 5.06 8.34 2.73
N TYR A 40 5.32 7.20 2.10
CA TYR A 40 4.31 6.41 1.39
C TYR A 40 4.23 4.98 1.91
N SER A 41 3.03 4.42 1.89
CA SER A 41 2.74 3.01 2.11
C SER A 41 2.04 2.42 0.89
N ILE A 42 2.34 1.17 0.56
CA ILE A 42 1.59 0.36 -0.40
C ILE A 42 0.86 -0.72 0.36
N TRP A 43 -0.44 -0.85 0.08
CA TRP A 43 -1.29 -1.79 0.78
C TRP A 43 -2.30 -2.44 -0.15
N TYR A 44 -2.69 -3.66 0.20
CA TYR A 44 -3.61 -4.51 -0.55
C TYR A 44 -4.96 -4.54 0.13
N ASN A 45 -5.98 -4.13 -0.61
CA ASN A 45 -7.39 -4.28 -0.26
C ASN A 45 -7.85 -5.67 -0.72
N ASP A 46 -8.05 -6.59 0.23
CA ASP A 46 -8.51 -7.96 -0.03
C ASP A 46 -10.02 -8.06 -0.31
N ILE A 47 -10.78 -7.00 -0.05
CA ILE A 47 -12.22 -6.91 -0.39
C ILE A 47 -12.39 -6.53 -1.87
N GLU A 48 -11.61 -5.54 -2.34
CA GLU A 48 -11.67 -5.02 -3.72
C GLU A 48 -10.64 -5.66 -4.66
N GLU A 49 -9.77 -6.52 -4.12
CA GLU A 49 -8.68 -7.23 -4.81
C GLU A 49 -7.70 -6.30 -5.55
N GLY A 50 -7.17 -5.27 -4.88
CA GLY A 50 -6.23 -4.33 -5.51
C GLY A 50 -5.29 -3.59 -4.58
N PHE A 51 -4.22 -3.03 -5.15
CA PHE A 51 -3.17 -2.30 -4.44
C PHE A 51 -3.38 -0.79 -4.49
N ASN A 52 -3.13 -0.12 -3.37
CA ASN A 52 -3.33 1.32 -3.18
C ASN A 52 -2.06 1.96 -2.61
N ILE A 53 -1.94 3.28 -2.76
CA ILE A 53 -0.89 4.10 -2.11
C ILE A 53 -1.55 5.05 -1.12
N SER A 54 -0.95 5.21 0.05
CA SER A 54 -1.34 6.26 0.98
C SER A 54 -0.11 6.92 1.60
N GLU A 55 -0.24 8.20 1.96
CA GLU A 55 0.76 8.87 2.77
C GLU A 55 0.92 8.16 4.13
N TYR A 56 2.14 8.09 4.63
CA TYR A 56 2.52 7.44 5.87
C TYR A 56 3.43 8.38 6.67
N ASN A 57 3.05 8.68 7.90
CA ASN A 57 3.75 9.66 8.75
C ASN A 57 4.75 9.01 9.73
N GLY A 58 4.99 7.69 9.65
CA GLY A 58 5.93 6.99 10.53
C GLY A 58 5.37 6.58 11.90
N VAL A 59 4.18 7.07 12.28
CA VAL A 59 3.63 6.89 13.64
C VAL A 59 2.31 6.13 13.61
N ASP A 60 1.45 6.45 12.64
CA ASP A 60 0.10 5.91 12.57
C ASP A 60 0.02 4.72 11.60
N LYS A 61 -0.50 3.59 12.08
CA LYS A 61 -0.81 2.40 11.28
C LYS A 61 -2.29 2.39 10.89
N VAL A 62 -2.72 3.51 10.32
CA VAL A 62 -4.09 3.75 9.89
C VAL A 62 -4.08 4.05 8.40
N LEU A 63 -5.01 3.43 7.69
CA LEU A 63 -5.24 3.65 6.26
C LEU A 63 -6.63 4.24 6.07
N ASN A 64 -6.76 5.12 5.08
CA ASN A 64 -8.06 5.53 4.57
C ASN A 64 -8.52 4.51 3.53
N TYR A 65 -9.83 4.30 3.40
CA TYR A 65 -10.36 3.36 2.44
C TYR A 65 -10.05 3.81 1.01
N ALA A 66 -9.65 2.85 0.18
CA ALA A 66 -9.46 3.02 -1.25
C ALA A 66 -9.73 1.70 -1.95
N SER A 67 -10.30 1.80 -3.15
CA SER A 67 -10.78 0.69 -3.96
C SER A 67 -10.09 0.67 -5.33
N GLU A 68 -8.81 1.08 -5.41
CA GLU A 68 -8.07 0.89 -6.64
C GLU A 68 -7.93 -0.61 -6.90
N GLN A 69 -8.14 -1.02 -8.15
CA GLN A 69 -7.99 -2.40 -8.63
C GLN A 69 -6.64 -2.59 -9.34
N ASP A 70 -5.64 -1.81 -8.92
CA ASP A 70 -4.32 -1.87 -9.51
C ASP A 70 -3.61 -3.16 -9.10
N GLU A 71 -3.02 -3.85 -10.08
CA GLU A 71 -1.95 -4.81 -9.81
C GLU A 71 -0.70 -4.10 -9.28
N LEU A 72 0.11 -4.79 -8.47
CA LEU A 72 1.27 -4.23 -7.79
C LEU A 72 2.21 -3.44 -8.70
N GLN A 73 2.47 -3.90 -9.93
CA GLN A 73 3.38 -3.19 -10.85
C GLN A 73 2.86 -1.80 -11.24
N TRP A 74 1.54 -1.62 -11.32
CA TRP A 74 0.94 -0.33 -11.68
C TRP A 74 1.08 0.64 -10.51
N THR A 75 0.83 0.16 -9.29
CA THR A 75 1.05 0.89 -8.04
C THR A 75 2.52 1.29 -7.88
N LEU A 76 3.47 0.38 -8.14
CA LEU A 76 4.90 0.71 -8.13
C LEU A 76 5.25 1.77 -9.19
N GLY A 77 4.68 1.66 -10.39
CA GLY A 77 4.84 2.67 -11.43
C GLY A 77 4.25 4.03 -11.06
N LYS A 78 3.16 4.09 -10.26
CA LYS A 78 2.62 5.33 -9.69
C LYS A 78 3.57 5.90 -8.64
N LEU A 79 4.06 5.08 -7.72
CA LEU A 79 5.00 5.50 -6.67
C LEU A 79 6.28 6.11 -7.27
N ILE A 80 6.85 5.50 -8.30
CA ILE A 80 8.03 6.04 -9.01
C ILE A 80 7.80 7.44 -9.58
N LYS A 81 6.56 7.81 -9.92
CA LYS A 81 6.23 9.14 -10.46
C LYS A 81 5.96 10.17 -9.36
N LEU A 82 5.72 9.74 -8.13
CA LEU A 82 5.49 10.60 -6.97
C LEU A 82 6.80 11.05 -6.31
N ILE A 83 7.89 10.32 -6.56
CA ILE A 83 9.25 10.58 -6.06
C ILE A 83 10.11 11.30 -7.09
#